data_AF-A0A1Z4IFV9-F1
#
_entry.id   AF-A0A1Z4IFV9-F1
#
_cell.length_a   1.000
_cell.length_b   1.000
_cell.length_c   1.000
_cell.angle_alpha   90.00
_cell.angle_beta   90.00
_cell.angle_gamma   90.00
#
_symmetry.space_group_name_H-M   'P 1'
#
loop_
_entity.id
_entity.type
_entity.pdbx_description
1 polymer ?
#
loop_
_entity_poly.entity_id
_entity_poly.type
_entity_poly.pdbx_seq_one_letter_code
_entity_poly.pdbx_strand_id
1 'polypeptide(L)' 'MLYKSNEDLPLEIRAQLPDEHLDLYRAAFNSAIHWYGNVSKAHHVAMSAVRMQSAMGRTAVLQG' A
#
# COMPACT_ATOMS: atom_id res chain seq x y z
N MET A 1 -8.82 -12.55 -3.04
CA MET A 1 -9.09 -11.65 -4.18
C MET A 1 -7.83 -10.83 -4.41
N LEU A 2 -7.30 -10.79 -5.64
CA LEU A 2 -6.11 -10.00 -5.98
C LEU A 2 -6.56 -8.76 -6.75
N TYR A 3 -6.09 -7.59 -6.36
CA TYR A 3 -6.35 -6.34 -7.09
C TYR A 3 -5.55 -6.32 -8.39
N LYS A 4 -6.20 -6.09 -9.53
CA LYS A 4 -5.55 -6.11 -10.85
C LYS A 4 -5.05 -4.72 -11.21
N SER A 5 -5.87 -3.70 -11.00
CA SER A 5 -5.52 -2.28 -11.15
C SER A 5 -5.71 -1.53 -9.83
N ASN A 6 -5.27 -0.27 -9.79
CA ASN A 6 -5.50 0.60 -8.63
C ASN A 6 -6.98 0.96 -8.50
N GLU A 7 -7.77 0.90 -9.58
CA GLU A 7 -9.22 1.17 -9.58
C GLU A 7 -10.00 0.09 -8.82
N ASP A 8 -9.46 -1.13 -8.74
CA ASP A 8 -10.02 -2.24 -7.98
C ASP A 8 -9.86 -2.06 -6.45
N LEU A 9 -9.03 -1.10 -6.01
CA LEU A 9 -8.81 -0.85 -4.59
C LEU A 9 -10.07 -0.25 -3.93
N PRO A 10 -10.31 -0.55 -2.64
CA PRO A 10 -11.42 0.04 -1.89
C PRO A 10 -11.38 1.56 -2.00
N LEU A 11 -12.57 2.17 -2.11
CA LEU A 11 -12.71 3.61 -2.31
C LEU A 11 -12.01 4.40 -1.20
N GLU A 12 -12.07 3.91 0.03
CA GLU A 12 -11.41 4.51 1.18
C GLU A 12 -9.89 4.57 0.99
N ILE A 13 -9.28 3.56 0.36
CA ILE A 13 -7.84 3.52 0.10
C ILE A 13 -7.49 4.49 -1.03
N ARG A 14 -8.26 4.47 -2.12
CA ARG A 14 -8.06 5.37 -3.26
C ARG A 14 -8.20 6.85 -2.90
N ALA A 15 -9.11 7.18 -1.97
CA ALA A 15 -9.32 8.54 -1.53
C ALA A 15 -8.23 9.05 -0.55
N GLN A 16 -7.50 8.15 0.11
CA GLN A 16 -6.53 8.51 1.15
C GLN A 16 -5.08 8.54 0.67
N LEU A 17 -4.77 7.91 -0.46
CA LEU A 17 -3.40 7.72 -0.93
C LEU A 17 -3.17 8.38 -2.30
N PRO A 18 -2.04 9.10 -2.48
CA PRO A 18 -1.54 9.48 -3.81
C PRO A 18 -1.32 8.26 -4.72
N ASP A 19 -1.38 8.45 -6.04
CA ASP A 19 -1.25 7.37 -7.04
C ASP A 19 0.01 6.51 -6.86
N GLU A 20 1.16 7.14 -6.57
CA GLU A 20 2.43 6.45 -6.31
C GLU A 20 2.35 5.47 -5.12
N HIS A 21 1.54 5.79 -4.12
CA HIS A 21 1.32 4.95 -2.95
C HIS A 21 0.27 3.86 -3.21
N LEU A 22 -0.64 4.05 -4.17
CA LEU A 22 -1.63 3.04 -4.55
C LEU A 22 -0.97 1.84 -5.21
N ASP A 23 0.05 2.05 -6.05
CA ASP A 23 0.80 0.97 -6.67
C ASP A 23 1.54 0.11 -5.64
N LEU A 24 2.22 0.76 -4.68
CA LEU A 24 2.89 0.06 -3.58
C LEU A 24 1.88 -0.68 -2.71
N TYR A 25 0.77 -0.04 -2.37
CA TYR A 25 -0.30 -0.64 -1.59
C TYR A 25 -0.82 -1.92 -2.27
N ARG A 26 -1.15 -1.83 -3.57
CA ARG A 26 -1.67 -2.94 -4.36
C ARG A 26 -0.69 -4.11 -4.40
N ALA A 27 0.59 -3.84 -4.68
CA ALA A 27 1.62 -4.87 -4.72
C ALA A 27 1.77 -5.56 -3.36
N ALA A 28 1.89 -4.79 -2.28
CA ALA A 28 2.06 -5.32 -0.93
C ALA A 28 0.83 -6.12 -0.45
N PHE A 29 -0.39 -5.64 -0.75
CA PHE A 29 -1.62 -6.38 -0.44
C PHE A 29 -1.66 -7.71 -1.18
N ASN A 30 -1.40 -7.70 -2.49
CA ASN A 30 -1.44 -8.91 -3.32
C ASN A 30 -0.42 -9.95 -2.87
N SER A 31 0.79 -9.52 -2.49
CA SER A 31 1.78 -10.42 -1.90
C SER A 31 1.29 -10.96 -0.55
N ALA A 32 0.78 -10.11 0.34
CA ALA A 32 0.36 -10.52 1.67
C ALA A 32 -0.85 -11.47 1.63
N ILE A 33 -1.83 -11.23 0.76
CA ILE A 33 -2.98 -12.14 0.64
C ILE A 33 -2.58 -13.49 0.03
N HIS A 34 -1.61 -13.51 -0.89
CA HIS A 34 -1.06 -14.75 -1.44
C HIS A 34 -0.39 -15.62 -0.36
N TRP A 35 0.41 -15.02 0.52
CA TRP A 35 1.15 -15.76 1.54
C TRP A 35 0.33 -16.07 2.79
N TYR A 36 -0.50 -15.14 3.25
CA TYR A 36 -1.18 -15.27 4.55
C TYR A 36 -2.65 -15.70 4.43
N GLY A 37 -3.28 -15.57 3.26
CA GLY A 37 -4.70 -15.88 3.08
C GLY A 37 -5.67 -15.03 3.92
N ASN A 38 -5.17 -13.99 4.60
CA ASN A 38 -5.94 -13.15 5.53
C ASN A 38 -6.01 -11.71 5.03
N VAL A 39 -7.23 -11.25 4.72
CA VAL A 39 -7.52 -9.92 4.15
C VAL A 39 -7.14 -8.80 5.11
N SER A 40 -7.54 -8.88 6.38
CA SER A 40 -7.21 -7.86 7.38
C SER A 40 -5.69 -7.72 7.53
N LYS A 41 -4.97 -8.84 7.61
CA LYS A 41 -3.50 -8.84 7.68
C LYS A 41 -2.88 -8.24 6.42
N ALA A 42 -3.42 -8.55 5.24
CA ALA A 42 -2.93 -7.99 3.99
C ALA A 42 -3.09 -6.46 3.92
N HIS A 43 -4.22 -5.90 4.38
CA HIS A 43 -4.40 -4.46 4.50
C HIS A 43 -3.39 -3.82 5.47
N HIS A 44 -3.14 -4.45 6.63
CA HIS A 44 -2.15 -3.96 7.59
C HIS A 44 -0.72 -3.93 7.00
N VAL A 45 -0.33 -4.99 6.28
CA VAL A 45 0.98 -5.05 5.61
C VAL A 45 1.09 -3.96 4.55
N ALA A 46 0.07 -3.81 3.69
CA ALA A 46 0.06 -2.80 2.64
C ALA A 46 0.14 -1.37 3.19
N MET A 47 -0.64 -1.03 4.23
CA MET A 47 -0.56 0.28 4.89
C MET A 47 0.80 0.53 5.53
N SER A 48 1.42 -0.51 6.10
CA SER A 48 2.74 -0.38 6.72
C SER A 48 3.81 -0.08 5.67
N ALA A 49 3.77 -0.75 4.52
CA ALA A 49 4.67 -0.49 3.40
C ALA A 49 4.55 0.97 2.90
N VAL A 50 3.32 1.45 2.71
CA VAL A 50 3.08 2.86 2.32
C VAL A 50 3.64 3.83 3.36
N ARG A 51 3.38 3.63 4.65
CA ARG A 51 3.90 4.51 5.72
C ARG A 51 5.44 4.53 5.75
N MET A 52 6.08 3.38 5.54
CA MET A 52 7.54 3.28 5.47
C MET A 52 8.09 4.08 4.29
N GLN A 53 7.50 3.94 3.10
CA GLN A 53 7.90 4.71 1.92
C GLN A 53 7.74 6.21 2.14
N SER A 54 6.60 6.66 2.68
CA SER A 54 6.38 8.08 2.97
C SER A 54 7.31 8.62 4.07
N ALA A 55 7.72 7.79 5.03
CA ALA A 55 8.71 8.18 6.04
C ALA A 55 10.11 8.32 5.43
N MET A 56 10.52 7.38 4.57
CA MET A 56 11.79 7.43 3.86
C MET A 56 11.90 8.64 2.92
N GLY A 57 10.82 8.96 2.20
CA GLY A 57 10.76 10.17 1.37
C GLY A 57 10.92 11.44 2.20
N ARG A 58 10.28 11.53 3.37
CA ARG A 58 10.45 12.66 4.30
C ARG A 58 11.86 12.78 4.86
N THR A 59 12.52 11.68 5.21
CA THR A 59 13.91 11.72 5.68
C THR A 59 14.88 12.16 4.60
N ALA A 60 14.66 11.76 3.33
CA ALA A 60 15.50 12.19 2.22
C ALA A 60 15.42 13.71 1.97
N VAL A 61 14.24 14.32 2.15
CA VAL A 61 14.05 15.77 1.99
C VAL A 61 14.69 16.59 3.13
N LEU A 62 14.75 16.03 4.35
CA LEU A 62 15.33 16.72 5.51
C LEU A 62 16.88 16.67 5.56
N GLN A 63 17.51 15.86 4.71
CA GLN A 63 18.97 15.71 4.65
C GLN A 63 19.65 16.44 3.46
N GLY A 64 18.88 17.18 2.66
CA GLY A 64 19.36 18.01 1.55
C GLY A 64 19.25 19.49 1.84
#